data_AF-A0A650CXL8-F1
#
_entry.id   AF-A0A650CXL8-F1
#
_cell.length_a   1.000
_cell.length_b   1.000
_cell.length_c   1.000
_cell.angle_alpha   90.00
_cell.angle_beta   90.00
_cell.angle_gamma   90.00
#
_symmetry.space_group_name_H-M   'P 1'
#
loop_
_entity.id
_entity.type
_entity.pdbx_description
1 polymer ?
#
loop_
_entity_poly.entity_id
_entity_poly.type
_entity_poly.pdbx_seq_one_letter_code
_entity_poly.pdbx_strand_id
1 'polypeptide(L)'
;MIKVSKDKEIRNRLLAIDILRELKNSYTYREMSEIFGIQETLICRYVNGNTVPSDVQSMEIISKVKNKEFLLKFFRNKIKVLEDGYIDSSQLLLYPNLLKLLLELYLTKVLQQDAVDKIFSIATNGVPFATIASLILDKPLLIAKKHKDSINLEYYEESLKETDSVVNNIYLRKDLIKKNDRILIVDDVIKSGKTISSSIKLLQKAGARVVGILVLVGNLDNIKYLKDENIQVIFNI
;
A
#
# COMPACT_ATOMS: atom_id res chain seq x y z
N MET A 1 30.01 8.74 -14.35
CA MET A 1 29.24 7.67 -13.68
C MET A 1 29.08 8.03 -12.22
N ILE A 2 27.87 8.30 -11.75
CA ILE A 2 27.63 8.53 -10.31
C ILE A 2 27.80 7.18 -9.62
N LYS A 3 28.83 7.06 -8.79
CA LYS A 3 29.16 5.83 -8.06
C LYS A 3 27.98 5.51 -7.12
N VAL A 4 27.21 4.48 -7.42
CA VAL A 4 26.14 4.00 -6.55
C VAL A 4 26.75 3.65 -5.20
N SER A 5 26.15 4.14 -4.10
CA SER A 5 26.64 3.82 -2.75
C SER A 5 26.66 2.31 -2.54
N LYS A 6 27.74 1.78 -1.94
CA LYS A 6 27.91 0.35 -1.65
C LYS A 6 26.75 -0.23 -0.82
N ASP A 7 26.14 0.58 0.04
CA ASP A 7 24.92 0.20 0.77
C ASP A 7 23.75 -0.08 -0.17
N LYS A 8 23.53 0.76 -1.19
CA LYS A 8 22.44 0.61 -2.16
C LYS A 8 22.63 -0.63 -3.03
N GLU A 9 23.86 -0.93 -3.41
CA GLU A 9 24.20 -2.17 -4.14
C GLU A 9 23.81 -3.41 -3.32
N ILE A 10 24.21 -3.48 -2.05
CA ILE A 10 23.90 -4.61 -1.16
C ILE A 10 22.39 -4.74 -0.98
N ARG A 11 21.67 -3.63 -0.73
CA ARG A 11 20.21 -3.65 -0.58
C ARG A 11 19.50 -4.16 -1.83
N ASN A 12 19.92 -3.74 -3.02
CA ASN A 12 19.36 -4.23 -4.27
C ASN A 12 19.58 -5.74 -4.44
N ARG A 13 20.76 -6.23 -4.08
CA ARG A 13 21.09 -7.66 -4.17
C ARG A 13 20.24 -8.51 -3.24
N LEU A 14 20.00 -8.04 -2.02
CA LEU A 14 19.09 -8.70 -1.08
C LEU A 14 17.63 -8.63 -1.54
N LEU A 15 17.17 -7.46 -1.98
CA LEU A 15 15.81 -7.29 -2.50
C LEU A 15 15.53 -8.22 -3.70
N ALA A 16 16.49 -8.41 -4.60
CA ALA A 16 16.34 -9.34 -5.70
C ALA A 16 16.09 -10.78 -5.23
N ILE A 17 16.78 -11.23 -4.17
CA ILE A 17 16.56 -12.55 -3.57
C ILE A 17 15.16 -12.64 -2.96
N ASP A 18 14.74 -11.64 -2.20
CA ASP A 18 13.43 -11.63 -1.54
C ASP A 18 12.27 -11.61 -2.55
N ILE A 19 12.42 -10.87 -3.66
CA ILE A 19 11.50 -10.90 -4.80
C ILE A 19 11.41 -12.31 -5.39
N LEU A 20 12.54 -12.98 -5.64
CA LEU A 20 12.53 -14.33 -6.21
C LEU A 20 11.85 -15.33 -5.26
N ARG A 21 12.07 -15.20 -3.95
CA ARG A 21 11.41 -16.03 -2.92
C ARG A 21 9.90 -15.81 -2.90
N GLU A 22 9.45 -14.56 -2.95
CA GLU A 22 8.03 -14.23 -3.02
C GLU A 22 7.39 -14.77 -4.30
N LEU A 23 8.04 -14.59 -5.45
CA LEU A 23 7.56 -15.11 -6.73
C LEU A 23 7.50 -16.63 -6.76
N LYS A 24 8.41 -17.34 -6.07
CA LYS A 24 8.41 -18.80 -5.99
C LYS A 24 7.14 -19.38 -5.35
N ASN A 25 6.41 -18.59 -4.56
CA ASN A 25 5.11 -18.98 -3.99
C ASN A 25 3.98 -18.99 -5.05
N SER A 26 4.19 -18.41 -6.23
CA SER A 26 3.22 -18.36 -7.33
C SER A 26 3.74 -18.96 -8.64
N TYR A 27 5.05 -19.08 -8.81
CA TYR A 27 5.69 -19.55 -10.03
C TYR A 27 6.64 -20.73 -9.75
N THR A 28 6.74 -21.63 -10.72
CA THR A 28 7.76 -22.67 -10.80
C THR A 28 9.11 -22.08 -11.20
N TYR A 29 10.21 -22.81 -10.97
CA TYR A 29 11.54 -22.36 -11.41
C TYR A 29 11.62 -22.18 -12.92
N ARG A 30 10.94 -23.04 -13.69
CA ARG A 30 10.80 -22.94 -15.14
C ARG A 30 10.13 -21.64 -15.58
N GLU A 31 8.98 -21.31 -15.02
CA GLU A 31 8.28 -20.05 -15.34
C GLU A 31 9.14 -18.84 -14.96
N MET A 32 9.81 -18.87 -13.81
CA MET A 32 10.74 -17.80 -13.41
C MET A 32 11.93 -17.70 -14.37
N SER A 33 12.45 -18.82 -14.86
CA SER A 33 13.52 -18.85 -15.86
C SER A 33 13.08 -18.18 -17.15
N GLU A 34 11.86 -18.43 -17.62
CA GLU A 34 11.28 -17.77 -18.80
C GLU A 34 11.09 -16.27 -18.57
N ILE A 35 10.58 -15.85 -17.41
CA ILE A 35 10.38 -14.43 -17.06
C ILE A 35 11.73 -13.69 -17.02
N PHE A 36 12.72 -14.25 -16.34
CA PHE A 36 13.98 -13.56 -16.05
C PHE A 36 15.07 -13.80 -17.10
N GLY A 37 14.99 -14.85 -17.91
CA GLY A 37 16.07 -15.26 -18.79
C GLY A 37 17.28 -15.82 -18.03
N ILE A 38 17.05 -16.41 -16.85
CA ILE A 38 18.08 -16.94 -15.94
C ILE A 38 17.86 -18.44 -15.80
N GLN A 39 18.92 -19.25 -15.90
CA GLN A 39 18.83 -20.71 -15.76
C GLN A 39 18.12 -21.13 -14.45
N GLU A 40 17.23 -22.12 -14.53
CA GLU A 40 16.46 -22.63 -13.37
C GLU A 40 17.34 -23.01 -12.18
N THR A 41 18.48 -23.66 -12.45
CA THR A 41 19.45 -24.08 -11.43
C THR A 41 20.04 -22.88 -10.70
N LEU A 42 20.28 -21.78 -11.41
CA LEU A 42 20.80 -20.55 -10.84
C LEU A 42 19.74 -19.79 -10.03
N ILE A 43 18.49 -19.74 -10.51
CA ILE A 43 17.36 -19.19 -9.74
C ILE A 43 17.15 -19.97 -8.44
N CYS A 44 17.20 -21.31 -8.50
CA CYS A 44 17.10 -22.16 -7.31
C CYS A 44 18.18 -21.83 -6.28
N ARG A 45 19.43 -21.63 -6.73
CA ARG A 45 20.53 -21.20 -5.85
C ARG A 45 20.28 -19.81 -5.24
N TYR A 46 19.70 -18.87 -5.99
CA TYR A 46 19.34 -17.55 -5.47
C TYR A 46 18.23 -17.62 -4.42
N VAL A 47 17.13 -18.31 -4.71
CA VAL A 47 15.98 -18.47 -3.81
C VAL A 47 16.42 -19.11 -2.48
N ASN A 48 17.26 -20.15 -2.55
CA ASN A 48 17.78 -20.84 -1.37
C ASN A 48 18.87 -20.06 -0.62
N GLY A 49 19.37 -18.94 -1.18
CA GLY A 49 20.43 -18.13 -0.58
C GLY A 49 21.84 -18.73 -0.70
N ASN A 50 22.01 -19.82 -1.45
CA ASN A 50 23.31 -20.45 -1.72
C ASN A 50 24.20 -19.58 -2.61
N THR A 51 23.62 -18.61 -3.32
CA THR A 51 24.33 -17.67 -4.18
C THR A 51 23.59 -16.34 -4.15
N VAL A 52 24.33 -15.24 -4.19
CA VAL A 52 23.77 -13.89 -4.29
C VAL A 52 23.98 -13.40 -5.72
N PRO A 53 22.96 -12.88 -6.41
CA PRO A 53 23.15 -12.33 -7.76
C PRO A 53 24.17 -11.19 -7.78
N SER A 54 24.76 -10.93 -8.95
CA SER A 54 25.58 -9.73 -9.16
C SER A 54 24.70 -8.47 -9.13
N ASP A 55 25.27 -7.29 -8.93
CA ASP A 55 24.51 -6.02 -8.94
C ASP A 55 23.74 -5.83 -10.26
N VAL A 56 24.39 -6.10 -11.40
CA VAL A 56 23.77 -6.02 -12.73
C VAL A 56 22.55 -6.95 -12.82
N GLN A 57 22.71 -8.21 -12.42
CA GLN A 57 21.62 -9.18 -12.50
C GLN A 57 20.49 -8.87 -11.50
N SER A 58 20.82 -8.36 -10.31
CA SER A 58 19.83 -7.88 -9.35
C SER A 58 19.01 -6.72 -9.92
N MET A 59 19.65 -5.78 -10.60
CA MET A 59 18.98 -4.67 -11.28
C MET A 59 18.08 -5.15 -12.42
N GLU A 60 18.48 -6.16 -13.18
CA GLU A 60 17.65 -6.78 -14.21
C GLU A 60 16.41 -7.46 -13.62
N ILE A 61 16.56 -8.25 -12.56
CA ILE A 61 15.44 -8.89 -11.85
C ILE A 61 14.47 -7.82 -11.32
N ILE A 62 14.99 -6.83 -10.59
CA ILE A 62 14.17 -5.76 -10.00
C ILE A 62 13.46 -4.95 -11.08
N SER A 63 14.13 -4.59 -12.18
CA SER A 63 13.54 -3.78 -13.25
C SER A 63 12.42 -4.52 -13.99
N LYS A 64 12.59 -5.82 -14.27
CA LYS A 64 11.53 -6.66 -14.85
C LYS A 64 10.30 -6.71 -13.94
N VAL A 65 10.50 -6.87 -12.63
CA VAL A 65 9.39 -6.92 -11.67
C VAL A 65 8.78 -5.55 -11.42
N LYS A 66 9.56 -4.46 -11.40
CA LYS A 66 9.06 -3.08 -11.27
C LYS A 66 8.20 -2.63 -12.46
N ASN A 67 8.11 -3.41 -13.53
CA ASN A 67 7.18 -3.16 -14.61
C ASN A 67 5.74 -3.11 -14.05
N LYS A 68 5.05 -1.99 -14.30
CA LYS A 68 3.70 -1.75 -13.78
C LYS A 68 2.70 -2.82 -14.23
N GLU A 69 2.76 -3.25 -15.49
CA GLU A 69 1.86 -4.26 -16.04
C GLU A 69 2.08 -5.62 -15.38
N PHE A 70 3.34 -6.00 -15.14
CA PHE A 70 3.69 -7.22 -14.41
C PHE A 70 3.06 -7.25 -13.02
N LEU A 71 3.29 -6.20 -12.21
CA LEU A 71 2.75 -6.13 -10.84
C LEU A 71 1.22 -6.11 -10.81
N LEU A 72 0.59 -5.34 -11.69
CA LEU A 72 -0.86 -5.30 -11.78
C LEU A 72 -1.44 -6.67 -12.15
N LYS A 73 -0.86 -7.37 -13.14
CA LYS A 73 -1.31 -8.72 -13.52
C LYS A 73 -1.09 -9.72 -12.39
N PHE A 74 0.06 -9.67 -11.73
CA PHE A 74 0.41 -10.56 -10.61
C PHE A 74 -0.59 -10.45 -9.45
N PHE A 75 -0.91 -9.22 -9.04
CA PHE A 75 -1.80 -8.98 -7.90
C PHE A 75 -3.28 -9.05 -8.24
N ARG A 76 -3.69 -8.75 -9.48
CA ARG A 76 -5.10 -8.86 -9.90
C ARG A 76 -5.68 -10.25 -9.66
N ASN A 77 -4.89 -11.30 -9.91
CA ASN A 77 -5.29 -12.69 -9.69
C ASN A 77 -5.36 -13.09 -8.20
N LYS A 78 -4.95 -12.21 -7.29
CA LYS A 78 -4.95 -12.42 -5.83
C LYS A 78 -6.07 -11.66 -5.13
N ILE A 79 -6.79 -10.81 -5.86
CA ILE A 79 -7.97 -10.11 -5.36
C ILE A 79 -9.18 -11.00 -5.65
N LYS A 80 -9.98 -11.29 -4.62
CA LYS A 80 -11.22 -12.05 -4.77
C LYS A 80 -12.41 -11.16 -4.50
N VAL A 81 -13.44 -11.27 -5.34
CA VAL A 81 -14.75 -10.67 -5.08
C VAL A 81 -15.72 -11.81 -4.79
N LEU A 82 -16.32 -11.79 -3.61
CA LEU A 82 -17.30 -12.77 -3.16
C LEU A 82 -18.70 -12.40 -3.66
N GLU A 83 -19.63 -13.35 -3.57
CA GLU A 83 -21.01 -13.20 -4.08
C GLU A 83 -21.78 -12.04 -3.42
N ASP A 84 -21.47 -11.72 -2.15
CA ASP A 84 -22.04 -10.61 -1.40
C ASP A 84 -21.38 -9.25 -1.71
N GLY A 85 -20.46 -9.20 -2.68
CA GLY A 85 -19.69 -8.02 -3.03
C GLY A 85 -18.58 -7.69 -2.02
N TYR A 86 -18.21 -8.61 -1.12
CA TYR A 86 -16.98 -8.50 -0.32
C TYR A 86 -15.75 -8.62 -1.20
N ILE A 87 -14.80 -7.70 -1.03
CA ILE A 87 -13.54 -7.68 -1.77
C ILE A 87 -12.46 -8.09 -0.79
N ASP A 88 -11.83 -9.23 -1.04
CA ASP A 88 -10.70 -9.73 -0.26
C ASP A 88 -9.38 -9.35 -0.94
N SER A 89 -8.65 -8.44 -0.31
CA SER A 89 -7.29 -8.03 -0.70
C SER A 89 -6.21 -8.66 0.18
N SER A 90 -6.56 -9.54 1.12
CA SER A 90 -5.63 -10.06 2.14
C SER A 90 -4.46 -10.82 1.54
N GLN A 91 -4.66 -11.47 0.39
CA GLN A 91 -3.58 -12.20 -0.30
C GLN A 91 -2.44 -11.31 -0.79
N LEU A 92 -2.66 -9.99 -0.97
CA LEU A 92 -1.61 -9.05 -1.36
C LEU A 92 -0.53 -8.97 -0.28
N LEU A 93 -0.90 -9.09 0.99
CA LEU A 93 -0.01 -9.01 2.15
C LEU A 93 0.96 -10.20 2.25
N LEU A 94 0.71 -11.29 1.53
CA LEU A 94 1.62 -12.44 1.45
C LEU A 94 2.87 -12.16 0.60
N TYR A 95 2.93 -11.02 -0.08
CA TYR A 95 4.02 -10.62 -0.97
C TYR A 95 4.50 -9.19 -0.63
N PRO A 96 5.03 -8.96 0.57
CA PRO A 96 5.31 -7.61 1.07
C PRO A 96 6.33 -6.83 0.23
N ASN A 97 7.35 -7.48 -0.35
CA ASN A 97 8.31 -6.80 -1.21
C ASN A 97 7.69 -6.42 -2.55
N LEU A 98 6.97 -7.34 -3.20
CA LEU A 98 6.24 -7.03 -4.44
C LEU A 98 5.18 -5.95 -4.21
N LEU A 99 4.48 -5.98 -3.08
CA LEU A 99 3.47 -4.99 -2.70
C LEU A 99 4.12 -3.63 -2.46
N LYS A 100 5.28 -3.59 -1.80
CA LYS A 100 6.09 -2.38 -1.64
C LYS A 100 6.45 -1.78 -3.00
N LEU A 101 6.92 -2.60 -3.95
CA LEU A 101 7.23 -2.14 -5.31
C LEU A 101 6.01 -1.55 -6.02
N LEU A 102 4.84 -2.19 -5.89
CA LEU A 102 3.59 -1.68 -6.45
C LEU A 102 3.21 -0.33 -5.82
N LEU A 103 3.26 -0.22 -4.49
CA LEU A 103 2.94 1.02 -3.78
C LEU A 103 3.92 2.14 -4.14
N GLU A 104 5.22 1.86 -4.27
CA GLU A 104 6.23 2.84 -4.70
C GLU A 104 5.84 3.54 -6.02
N LEU A 105 5.32 2.78 -7.01
CA LEU A 105 4.89 3.32 -8.30
C LEU A 105 3.73 4.31 -8.19
N TYR A 106 2.83 4.11 -7.22
CA TYR A 106 1.63 4.92 -7.04
C TYR A 106 1.90 6.10 -6.12
N LEU A 107 2.62 5.91 -5.01
CA LEU A 107 2.97 6.96 -4.06
C LEU A 107 3.87 8.04 -4.68
N THR A 108 4.75 7.67 -5.62
CA THR A 108 5.56 8.65 -6.36
C THR A 108 4.68 9.66 -7.11
N LYS A 109 3.52 9.25 -7.62
CA LYS A 109 2.58 10.15 -8.31
C LYS A 109 1.86 11.08 -7.35
N VAL A 110 1.49 10.58 -6.17
CA VAL A 110 0.87 11.39 -5.11
C VAL A 110 1.83 12.53 -4.69
N LEU A 111 3.10 12.20 -4.47
CA LEU A 111 4.11 13.19 -4.07
C LEU A 111 4.41 14.26 -5.13
N GLN A 112 4.09 14.03 -6.40
CA GLN A 112 4.26 15.04 -7.45
C GLN A 112 3.24 16.18 -7.35
N GLN A 113 2.15 15.97 -6.60
CA GLN A 113 1.04 16.90 -6.55
C GLN A 113 1.06 17.77 -5.28
N ASP A 114 1.39 17.17 -4.14
CA ASP A 114 1.51 17.88 -2.86
C ASP A 114 2.45 17.09 -1.94
N ALA A 115 3.01 17.75 -0.93
CA ALA A 115 3.86 17.08 0.05
C ALA A 115 3.03 16.47 1.19
N VAL A 116 3.54 15.38 1.74
CA VAL A 116 2.86 14.57 2.76
C VAL A 116 3.64 14.64 4.07
N ASP A 117 2.95 14.96 5.16
CA ASP A 117 3.53 15.00 6.50
C ASP A 117 3.29 13.70 7.25
N LYS A 118 2.10 13.10 7.11
CA LYS A 118 1.73 11.83 7.75
C LYS A 118 0.82 10.97 6.85
N ILE A 119 0.88 9.66 7.07
CA ILE A 119 -0.03 8.68 6.46
C ILE A 119 -1.18 8.43 7.43
N PHE A 120 -2.39 8.22 6.94
CA PHE A 120 -3.57 7.91 7.76
C PHE A 120 -4.29 6.67 7.26
N SER A 121 -4.76 5.84 8.18
CA SER A 121 -5.70 4.74 7.93
C SER A 121 -6.65 4.58 9.10
N ILE A 122 -7.82 3.98 8.87
CA ILE A 122 -8.68 3.46 9.92
C ILE A 122 -8.32 1.99 10.14
N ALA A 123 -8.28 1.54 11.40
CA ALA A 123 -8.14 0.12 11.71
C ALA A 123 -9.36 -0.68 11.20
N THR A 124 -9.18 -1.84 10.57
CA THR A 124 -7.98 -2.70 10.67
C THR A 124 -7.30 -2.99 9.32
N ASN A 125 -8.06 -3.29 8.26
CA ASN A 125 -7.49 -3.89 7.04
C ASN A 125 -6.64 -2.95 6.19
N GLY A 126 -6.90 -1.64 6.21
CA GLY A 126 -6.07 -0.64 5.54
C GLY A 126 -4.70 -0.43 6.19
N VAL A 127 -4.56 -0.74 7.49
CA VAL A 127 -3.36 -0.42 8.29
C VAL A 127 -2.07 -1.06 7.75
N PRO A 128 -2.04 -2.36 7.36
CA PRO A 128 -0.85 -2.95 6.74
C PRO A 128 -0.37 -2.19 5.49
N PHE A 129 -1.29 -1.77 4.62
CA PHE A 129 -0.95 -1.04 3.41
C PHE A 129 -0.45 0.38 3.72
N ALA A 130 -1.11 1.05 4.66
CA ALA A 130 -0.67 2.35 5.17
C ALA A 130 0.70 2.28 5.86
N THR A 131 1.01 1.17 6.53
CA THR A 131 2.32 0.91 7.13
C THR A 131 3.42 0.79 6.08
N ILE A 132 3.17 0.04 5.00
CA ILE A 132 4.13 -0.06 3.89
C ILE A 132 4.30 1.31 3.22
N ALA A 133 3.22 2.06 3.01
CA ALA A 133 3.29 3.41 2.46
C ALA A 133 4.09 4.38 3.35
N SER A 134 3.91 4.29 4.67
CA SER A 134 4.68 5.04 5.67
C SER A 134 6.18 4.74 5.58
N LEU A 135 6.55 3.46 5.43
CA LEU A 135 7.94 3.05 5.24
C LEU A 135 8.53 3.53 3.91
N ILE A 136 7.73 3.57 2.83
CA ILE A 136 8.18 4.05 1.52
C ILE A 136 8.45 5.56 1.55
N LEU A 137 7.55 6.34 2.17
CA LEU A 137 7.62 7.80 2.17
C LEU A 137 8.43 8.37 3.34
N ASP A 138 8.85 7.52 4.27
CA ASP A 138 9.52 7.91 5.52
C ASP A 138 8.68 8.94 6.30
N LYS A 139 7.39 8.63 6.50
CA LYS A 139 6.42 9.49 7.18
C LYS A 139 5.73 8.75 8.32
N PRO A 140 5.40 9.41 9.44
CA PRO A 140 4.62 8.80 10.52
C PRO A 140 3.26 8.29 10.05
N LEU A 141 2.80 7.19 10.66
CA LEU A 141 1.48 6.61 10.43
C LEU A 141 0.52 6.99 11.57
N LEU A 142 -0.64 7.53 11.20
CA LEU A 142 -1.79 7.76 12.06
C LEU A 142 -2.82 6.65 11.86
N ILE A 143 -3.31 6.11 12.97
CA ILE A 143 -4.33 5.06 12.96
C ILE A 143 -5.54 5.56 13.76
N ALA A 144 -6.67 5.76 13.08
CA ALA A 144 -7.94 5.93 13.74
C ALA A 144 -8.55 4.56 14.10
N LYS A 145 -9.26 4.49 15.22
CA LYS A 145 -9.82 3.24 15.77
C LYS A 145 -11.31 3.34 15.96
N LYS A 146 -12.01 2.20 15.97
CA LYS A 146 -13.45 2.12 16.29
C LYS A 146 -13.76 2.20 17.79
N HIS A 147 -12.73 2.19 18.64
CA HIS A 147 -12.84 2.32 20.09
C HIS A 147 -11.72 3.22 20.62
N LYS A 148 -11.95 3.85 21.78
CA LYS A 148 -10.94 4.61 22.52
C LYS A 148 -10.00 3.63 23.22
N ASP A 149 -8.69 3.90 23.18
CA ASP A 149 -7.68 3.06 23.85
C ASP A 149 -7.69 3.25 25.37
N SER A 150 -8.09 4.44 25.83
CA SER A 150 -8.16 4.82 27.24
C SER A 150 -9.07 6.02 27.41
N ILE A 151 -9.76 6.08 28.55
CA ILE A 151 -10.59 7.23 28.97
C ILE A 151 -9.77 8.48 29.31
N ASN A 152 -8.47 8.31 29.61
CA ASN A 152 -7.58 9.40 30.01
C ASN A 152 -6.95 10.14 28.81
N LEU A 153 -7.25 9.69 27.60
CA LEU A 153 -6.76 10.31 26.36
C LEU A 153 -7.87 11.16 25.73
N GLU A 154 -7.47 12.19 25.02
CA GLU A 154 -8.39 13.01 24.24
C GLU A 154 -8.45 12.55 22.78
N TYR A 155 -9.65 12.62 22.20
CA TYR A 155 -9.89 12.19 20.83
C TYR A 155 -10.67 13.24 20.04
N TYR A 156 -10.36 13.33 18.76
CA TYR A 156 -11.32 13.73 17.74
C TYR A 156 -12.22 12.54 17.42
N GLU A 157 -13.49 12.81 17.14
CA GLU A 157 -14.51 11.79 16.88
C GLU A 157 -15.36 12.18 15.67
N GLU A 158 -15.66 11.18 14.84
CA GLU A 158 -16.57 11.29 13.69
C GLU A 158 -17.42 10.03 13.58
N SER A 159 -18.68 10.18 13.19
CA SER A 159 -19.57 9.04 12.93
C SER A 159 -19.31 8.45 11.54
N LEU A 160 -19.06 7.16 11.52
CA LEU A 160 -18.90 6.32 10.34
C LEU A 160 -20.18 5.51 10.10
N LYS A 161 -20.91 5.88 9.05
CA LYS A 161 -22.07 5.11 8.58
C LYS A 161 -21.60 3.95 7.70
N GLU A 162 -21.46 2.75 8.26
CA GLU A 162 -20.99 1.56 7.53
C GLU A 162 -22.06 1.02 6.58
N THR A 163 -23.30 0.95 7.07
CA THR A 163 -24.49 0.60 6.29
C THR A 163 -25.59 1.63 6.53
N ASP A 164 -26.76 1.47 5.92
CA ASP A 164 -27.85 2.41 6.19
C ASP A 164 -28.42 2.31 7.60
N SER A 165 -28.19 1.17 8.26
CA SER A 165 -28.70 0.85 9.60
C SER A 165 -27.61 0.82 10.67
N VAL A 166 -26.33 0.83 10.31
CA VAL A 166 -25.20 0.72 11.25
C VAL A 166 -24.35 1.99 11.21
N VAL A 167 -24.33 2.69 12.33
CA VAL A 167 -23.47 3.85 12.58
C VAL A 167 -22.50 3.49 13.70
N ASN A 168 -21.21 3.49 13.37
CA ASN A 168 -20.12 3.36 14.33
C ASN A 168 -19.42 4.71 14.47
N ASN A 169 -18.57 4.89 15.48
CA ASN A 169 -17.72 6.07 15.60
C ASN A 169 -16.26 5.69 15.36
N ILE A 170 -15.51 6.63 14.80
CA ILE A 170 -14.06 6.54 14.63
C ILE A 170 -13.38 7.61 15.48
N TYR A 171 -12.29 7.22 16.12
CA TYR A 171 -11.56 8.04 17.08
C TYR A 171 -10.12 8.22 16.63
N LEU A 172 -9.65 9.46 16.63
CA LEU A 172 -8.25 9.82 16.43
C LEU A 172 -7.73 10.56 17.65
N ARG A 173 -6.66 10.07 18.26
CA ARG A 173 -6.01 10.72 19.39
C ARG A 173 -5.53 12.13 19.02
N LYS A 174 -5.87 13.12 19.84
CA LYS A 174 -5.54 14.53 19.55
C LYS A 174 -4.04 14.81 19.58
N ASP A 175 -3.28 14.10 20.41
CA ASP A 175 -1.83 14.31 20.59
C ASP A 175 -0.98 13.81 19.41
N LEU A 176 -1.56 13.06 18.49
CA LEU A 176 -0.84 12.49 17.33
C LEU A 176 -0.89 13.38 16.08
N ILE A 177 -1.76 14.39 16.05
CA ILE A 177 -2.04 15.21 14.88
C ILE A 177 -1.94 16.71 15.22
N LYS A 178 -1.44 17.49 14.27
CA LYS A 178 -1.27 18.94 14.39
C LYS A 178 -2.11 19.64 13.34
N LYS A 179 -2.52 20.88 13.67
CA LYS A 179 -3.14 21.78 12.71
C LYS A 179 -2.24 21.96 11.49
N ASN A 180 -2.85 21.95 10.31
CA ASN A 180 -2.23 22.02 8.98
C ASN A 180 -1.36 20.84 8.57
N ASP A 181 -1.35 19.71 9.32
CA ASP A 181 -0.71 18.48 8.82
C ASP A 181 -1.30 18.10 7.45
N ARG A 182 -0.44 17.75 6.49
CA ARG A 182 -0.85 17.21 5.19
C ARG A 182 -0.89 15.70 5.24
N ILE A 183 -2.08 15.17 5.05
CA ILE A 183 -2.39 13.76 5.29
C ILE A 183 -2.67 13.04 3.98
N LEU A 184 -1.95 11.94 3.76
CA LEU A 184 -2.28 10.96 2.73
C LEU A 184 -3.09 9.83 3.38
N ILE A 185 -4.34 9.66 2.95
CA ILE A 185 -5.15 8.52 3.38
C ILE A 185 -4.76 7.30 2.55
N VAL A 186 -4.51 6.17 3.21
CA VAL A 186 -4.25 4.88 2.55
C VAL A 186 -5.24 3.86 3.10
N ASP A 187 -5.98 3.20 2.22
CA ASP A 187 -6.96 2.18 2.60
C ASP A 187 -6.91 0.97 1.66
N ASP A 188 -7.48 -0.16 2.08
CA ASP A 188 -7.47 -1.39 1.28
C ASP A 188 -8.55 -1.36 0.19
N VAL A 189 -9.80 -1.08 0.57
CA VAL A 189 -10.95 -1.20 -0.31
C VAL A 189 -11.88 0.00 -0.19
N ILE A 190 -12.31 0.55 -1.33
CA ILE A 190 -13.37 1.56 -1.40
C ILE A 190 -14.61 1.01 -2.13
N LYS A 191 -15.71 0.92 -1.38
CA LYS A 191 -17.04 0.53 -1.91
C LYS A 191 -17.94 1.74 -2.12
N SER A 192 -18.48 2.27 -1.03
CA SER A 192 -19.40 3.41 -1.03
C SER A 192 -18.72 4.75 -0.82
N GLY A 193 -17.43 4.77 -0.45
CA GLY A 193 -16.67 5.96 -0.07
C GLY A 193 -16.99 6.54 1.32
N LYS A 194 -17.98 5.97 2.05
CA LYS A 194 -18.41 6.49 3.36
C LYS A 194 -17.25 6.53 4.39
N THR A 195 -16.38 5.52 4.36
CA THR A 195 -15.15 5.46 5.19
C THR A 195 -14.19 6.61 4.90
N ILE A 196 -13.90 6.87 3.62
CA ILE A 196 -13.04 7.98 3.20
C ILE A 196 -13.68 9.32 3.55
N SER A 197 -14.97 9.51 3.30
CA SER A 197 -15.68 10.75 3.64
C SER A 197 -15.64 11.04 5.15
N SER A 198 -15.85 10.02 5.99
CA SER A 198 -15.78 10.16 7.45
C SER A 198 -14.33 10.43 7.91
N SER A 199 -13.35 9.82 7.25
CA SER A 199 -11.92 10.10 7.50
C SER A 199 -11.57 11.56 7.21
N ILE A 200 -12.01 12.08 6.07
CA ILE A 200 -11.79 13.49 5.69
C ILE A 200 -12.38 14.42 6.75
N LYS A 201 -13.63 14.20 7.17
CA LYS A 201 -14.29 15.00 8.22
C LYS A 201 -13.54 14.95 9.55
N LEU A 202 -13.11 13.75 9.97
CA LEU A 202 -12.34 13.58 11.19
C LEU A 202 -11.02 14.36 11.15
N LEU A 203 -10.30 14.30 10.03
CA LEU A 203 -9.04 15.01 9.83
C LEU A 203 -9.25 16.53 9.74
N GLN A 204 -10.32 16.99 9.10
CA GLN A 204 -10.71 18.40 9.08
C GLN A 204 -11.04 18.94 10.47
N LYS A 205 -11.75 18.15 11.31
CA LYS A 205 -11.99 18.48 12.73
C LYS A 205 -10.70 18.60 13.52
N ALA A 206 -9.67 17.82 13.17
CA ALA A 206 -8.33 17.92 13.73
C ALA A 206 -7.51 19.11 13.17
N GLY A 207 -8.08 19.87 12.22
CA GLY A 207 -7.43 20.99 11.56
C GLY A 207 -6.37 20.58 10.53
N ALA A 208 -6.36 19.32 10.08
CA ALA A 208 -5.45 18.81 9.06
C ALA A 208 -6.07 18.88 7.65
N ARG A 209 -5.21 18.79 6.63
CA ARG A 209 -5.59 18.82 5.21
C ARG A 209 -5.32 17.45 4.58
N VAL A 210 -6.33 16.88 3.93
CA VAL A 210 -6.14 15.69 3.09
C VAL A 210 -5.57 16.13 1.75
N VAL A 211 -4.43 15.58 1.37
CA VAL A 211 -3.72 15.93 0.12
C VAL A 211 -3.83 14.85 -0.96
N GLY A 212 -4.23 13.65 -0.55
CA GLY A 212 -4.46 12.54 -1.46
C GLY A 212 -5.06 11.35 -0.74
N ILE A 213 -5.65 10.45 -1.51
CA ILE A 213 -6.20 9.19 -1.06
C ILE A 213 -5.69 8.10 -2.01
N LEU A 214 -5.02 7.08 -1.47
CA LEU A 214 -4.59 5.90 -2.20
C LEU A 214 -5.37 4.69 -1.69
N VAL A 215 -6.11 4.04 -2.58
CA VAL A 215 -6.83 2.81 -2.26
C VAL A 215 -6.36 1.69 -3.17
N LEU A 216 -6.18 0.48 -2.63
CA LEU A 216 -5.78 -0.64 -3.49
C LEU A 216 -6.90 -1.02 -4.45
N VAL A 217 -8.09 -1.29 -3.95
CA VAL A 217 -9.18 -1.83 -4.77
C VAL A 217 -10.43 -1.00 -4.60
N GLY A 218 -11.14 -0.75 -5.70
CA GLY A 218 -12.46 -0.17 -5.62
C GLY A 218 -13.00 0.21 -6.98
N ASN A 219 -14.13 0.91 -6.95
CA ASN A 219 -14.81 1.33 -8.16
C ASN A 219 -15.05 2.83 -8.13
N LEU A 220 -14.34 3.57 -8.98
CA LEU A 220 -14.44 5.04 -9.04
C LEU A 220 -15.84 5.51 -9.49
N ASP A 221 -16.57 4.70 -10.24
CA ASP A 221 -17.92 5.05 -10.71
C ASP A 221 -18.95 5.08 -9.57
N ASN A 222 -18.68 4.37 -8.46
CA ASN A 222 -19.55 4.30 -7.29
C ASN A 222 -19.34 5.46 -6.30
N ILE A 223 -18.28 6.27 -6.47
CA ILE A 223 -17.89 7.33 -5.53
C ILE A 223 -17.87 8.72 -6.19
N LYS A 224 -18.81 8.97 -7.10
CA LYS A 224 -18.87 10.23 -7.87
C LYS A 224 -18.95 11.50 -7.02
N TYR A 225 -19.41 11.40 -5.77
CA TYR A 225 -19.48 12.53 -4.84
C TYR A 225 -18.12 12.89 -4.21
N LEU A 226 -17.08 12.08 -4.41
CA LEU A 226 -15.70 12.35 -4.01
C LEU A 226 -14.82 12.72 -5.21
N LYS A 227 -15.39 13.13 -6.34
CA LYS A 227 -14.65 13.44 -7.58
C LYS A 227 -13.65 14.58 -7.45
N ASP A 228 -13.93 15.52 -6.55
CA ASP A 228 -13.04 16.67 -6.30
C ASP A 228 -11.85 16.29 -5.41
N GLU A 229 -11.89 15.11 -4.80
CA GLU A 229 -10.79 14.58 -4.01
C GLU A 229 -9.75 13.90 -4.92
N ASN A 230 -8.47 14.04 -4.55
CA ASN A 230 -7.36 13.40 -5.24
C ASN A 230 -7.29 11.90 -4.90
N ILE A 231 -8.20 11.12 -5.48
CA ILE A 231 -8.31 9.67 -5.26
C ILE A 231 -7.59 8.90 -6.35
N GLN A 232 -6.67 8.04 -5.92
CA GLN A 232 -6.01 7.07 -6.77
C GLN A 232 -6.40 5.66 -6.34
N VAL A 233 -6.99 4.89 -7.26
CA VAL A 233 -7.31 3.47 -7.07
C VAL A 233 -6.34 2.62 -7.90
N ILE A 234 -5.71 1.62 -7.27
CA ILE A 234 -4.74 0.74 -7.96
C ILE A 234 -5.44 -0.24 -8.90
N PHE A 235 -6.47 -0.92 -8.39
CA PHE A 235 -7.28 -1.93 -9.07
C PHE A 235 -8.72 -1.43 -9.16
N ASN A 236 -9.09 -0.90 -10.33
CA ASN A 236 -10.48 -0.59 -10.63
C ASN A 236 -11.20 -1.89 -11.01
N ILE A 237 -12.12 -2.36 -10.16
CA ILE A 237 -12.87 -3.62 -10.31
C ILE A 237 -14.37 -3.34 -10.27
#